data_AF-A0A8C2F359-F1
#
_entry.id   AF-A0A8C2F359-F1
#
_cell.length_a   1.000
_cell.length_b   1.000
_cell.length_c   1.000
_cell.angle_alpha   90.00
_cell.angle_beta   90.00
_cell.angle_gamma   90.00
#
_symmetry.space_group_name_H-M   'P 1'
#
loop_
_entity.id
_entity.type
_entity.pdbx_description
1 polymer ?
#
loop_
_entity_poly.entity_id
_entity_poly.type
_entity_poly.pdbx_seq_one_letter_code
_entity_poly.pdbx_strand_id
1 'polypeptide(L)'
;FMMTDLTSITQMMNISCKNIYAVLNSTEKVAIGTICLVIAPLSLLVNVLVLVVIACSRNLRRHPSYLFMGSLALADTIACCCYTISFLDFHLFKPDDSFQKTEYLLKLAGVTMAFTGSVGSLLVMAADRYHAIYKVSTYKVLLTRKRALVGIVTLWVVAALISFLPLMGWSCQTCLSCSHLFPYVDRYYLAFFASLVLLVIILILVAYALIVWLAHKHEGNMSAEQPEVARMRLDIHLAKTFGCVMLILLVCWLPVLSFMMTDVVTTELSKPQKRAFAFCSTLCLLNSGINPLFYTLRCRELRVALKSLVDGLRRCKGCSSPATAFSIWFTHSSTRKRSTRLFNVFEKSNLFYQKYSKSNNTKNNTI
;
A
#
# COMPACT_ATOMS: atom_id res chain seq x y z
N PHE A 1 58.03 6.18 -9.08
CA PHE A 1 57.35 6.06 -7.77
C PHE A 1 56.00 6.80 -7.71
N MET A 2 55.84 8.02 -8.26
CA MET A 2 54.51 8.69 -8.29
C MET A 2 53.49 8.08 -9.28
N MET A 3 53.91 7.41 -10.35
CA MET A 3 52.99 6.84 -11.35
C MET A 3 52.28 5.56 -10.87
N THR A 4 52.91 4.80 -9.97
CA THR A 4 52.36 3.57 -9.38
C THR A 4 51.26 3.85 -8.34
N ASP A 5 51.30 5.02 -7.69
CA ASP A 5 50.27 5.47 -6.76
C ASP A 5 49.02 5.98 -7.50
N LEU A 6 49.18 6.67 -8.64
CA LEU A 6 48.03 7.12 -9.42
C LEU A 6 47.25 5.95 -10.03
N THR A 7 47.93 4.88 -10.46
CA THR A 7 47.31 3.65 -10.99
C THR A 7 46.57 2.85 -9.91
N SER A 8 47.05 2.87 -8.67
CA SER A 8 46.39 2.18 -7.56
C SER A 8 45.22 3.00 -6.97
N ILE A 9 45.30 4.33 -7.01
CA ILE A 9 44.15 5.22 -6.74
C ILE A 9 43.08 5.08 -7.84
N THR A 10 43.47 5.04 -9.12
CA THR A 10 42.50 4.80 -10.22
C THR A 10 41.93 3.38 -10.23
N GLN A 11 42.68 2.35 -9.80
CA GLN A 11 42.14 1.01 -9.58
C GLN A 11 41.16 0.95 -8.40
N MET A 12 41.40 1.68 -7.31
CA MET A 12 40.42 1.83 -6.22
C MET A 12 39.17 2.61 -6.65
N MET A 13 39.32 3.57 -7.57
CA MET A 13 38.19 4.32 -8.16
C MET A 13 37.40 3.54 -9.21
N ASN A 14 37.87 2.37 -9.65
CA ASN A 14 37.19 1.55 -10.66
C ASN A 14 36.47 0.32 -10.06
N ILE A 15 36.30 0.28 -8.73
CA ILE A 15 35.32 -0.62 -8.13
C ILE A 15 33.94 -0.09 -8.54
N SER A 16 33.34 -0.73 -9.55
CA SER A 16 31.95 -0.45 -9.92
C SER A 16 31.10 -0.47 -8.65
N CYS A 17 30.35 0.61 -8.39
CA CYS A 17 29.50 0.71 -7.19
C CYS A 17 28.63 -0.54 -7.02
N LYS A 18 28.24 -1.20 -8.11
CA LYS A 18 27.52 -2.47 -8.07
C LYS A 18 28.23 -3.54 -7.23
N ASN A 19 29.55 -3.69 -7.32
CA ASN A 19 30.33 -4.68 -6.57
C ASN A 19 30.29 -4.46 -5.05
N ILE A 20 30.15 -3.21 -4.60
CA ILE A 20 30.09 -2.86 -3.17
C ILE A 20 28.73 -3.26 -2.56
N TYR A 21 27.66 -3.16 -3.34
CA TYR A 21 26.29 -3.37 -2.87
C TYR A 21 25.73 -4.76 -3.24
N ALA A 22 26.32 -5.46 -4.23
CA ALA A 22 25.98 -6.82 -4.61
C ALA A 22 26.56 -7.86 -3.62
N VAL A 23 26.14 -7.80 -2.36
CA VAL A 23 26.68 -8.60 -1.25
C VAL A 23 26.13 -10.03 -1.15
N LEU A 24 25.11 -10.35 -1.94
CA LEU A 24 24.40 -11.64 -1.91
C LEU A 24 25.24 -12.76 -2.55
N ASN A 25 25.26 -13.92 -1.90
CA ASN A 25 25.83 -15.14 -2.46
C ASN A 25 24.92 -15.75 -3.53
N SER A 26 25.43 -16.67 -4.35
CA SER A 26 24.68 -17.29 -5.45
C SER A 26 23.37 -17.94 -4.99
N THR A 27 23.38 -18.68 -3.86
CA THR A 27 22.18 -19.30 -3.30
C THR A 27 21.14 -18.27 -2.86
N GLU A 28 21.57 -17.17 -2.24
CA GLU A 28 20.69 -16.10 -1.77
C GLU A 28 20.09 -15.33 -2.95
N LYS A 29 20.88 -15.08 -4.01
CA LYS A 29 20.40 -14.50 -5.27
C LYS A 29 19.32 -15.36 -5.91
N VAL A 30 19.55 -16.68 -5.99
CA VAL A 30 18.57 -17.63 -6.52
C VAL A 30 17.31 -17.62 -5.68
N ALA A 31 17.42 -17.69 -4.36
CA ALA A 31 16.27 -17.70 -3.44
C ALA A 31 15.42 -16.43 -3.53
N ILE A 32 16.06 -15.25 -3.47
CA ILE A 32 15.33 -13.98 -3.60
C ILE A 32 14.75 -13.85 -5.02
N GLY A 33 15.51 -14.27 -6.04
CA GLY A 33 15.06 -14.30 -7.42
C GLY A 33 13.78 -15.13 -7.60
N THR A 34 13.73 -16.36 -7.08
CA THR A 34 12.51 -17.20 -7.13
C THR A 34 11.36 -16.60 -6.36
N ILE A 35 11.61 -16.05 -5.15
CA ILE A 35 10.58 -15.34 -4.38
C ILE A 35 10.00 -14.19 -5.21
N CYS A 36 10.83 -13.36 -5.83
CA CYS A 36 10.38 -12.24 -6.66
C CYS A 36 9.61 -12.73 -7.90
N LEU A 37 10.09 -13.78 -8.57
CA LEU A 37 9.46 -14.34 -9.78
C LEU A 37 8.11 -15.03 -9.50
N VAL A 38 7.86 -15.48 -8.27
CA VAL A 38 6.58 -16.09 -7.90
C VAL A 38 5.64 -15.06 -7.28
N ILE A 39 6.10 -14.30 -6.28
CA ILE A 39 5.25 -13.39 -5.51
C ILE A 39 4.87 -12.16 -6.33
N ALA A 40 5.79 -11.58 -7.10
CA ALA A 40 5.49 -10.35 -7.83
C ALA A 40 4.40 -10.53 -8.89
N PRO A 41 4.40 -11.58 -9.74
CA PRO A 41 3.32 -11.79 -10.70
C PRO A 41 1.97 -12.08 -10.03
N LEU A 42 1.97 -12.85 -8.93
CA LEU A 42 0.75 -13.11 -8.17
C LEU A 42 0.19 -11.81 -7.55
N SER A 43 1.04 -11.02 -6.91
CA SER A 43 0.67 -9.72 -6.34
C SER A 43 0.16 -8.77 -7.42
N LEU A 44 0.85 -8.70 -8.56
CA LEU A 44 0.46 -7.90 -9.72
C LEU A 44 -0.92 -8.31 -10.23
N LEU A 45 -1.15 -9.63 -10.42
CA LEU A 45 -2.42 -10.16 -10.90
C LEU A 45 -3.59 -9.75 -9.99
N VAL A 46 -3.45 -9.94 -8.67
CA VAL A 46 -4.56 -9.65 -7.74
C VAL A 46 -4.79 -8.14 -7.62
N ASN A 47 -3.75 -7.31 -7.62
CA ASN A 47 -3.90 -5.85 -7.58
C ASN A 47 -4.54 -5.29 -8.87
N VAL A 48 -4.11 -5.76 -10.05
CA VAL A 48 -4.73 -5.40 -11.33
C VAL A 48 -6.19 -5.85 -11.36
N LEU A 49 -6.50 -7.04 -10.85
CA LEU A 49 -7.88 -7.52 -10.76
C LEU A 49 -8.76 -6.61 -9.89
N VAL A 50 -8.25 -6.13 -8.75
CA VAL A 50 -8.96 -5.15 -7.90
C VAL A 50 -9.22 -3.86 -8.65
N LEU A 51 -8.20 -3.32 -9.34
CA LEU A 51 -8.33 -2.12 -10.18
C LEU A 51 -9.40 -2.30 -11.26
N VAL A 52 -9.36 -3.41 -11.98
CA VAL A 52 -10.34 -3.75 -13.02
C VAL A 52 -11.73 -3.83 -12.42
N VAL A 53 -11.95 -4.57 -11.33
CA VAL A 53 -13.28 -4.72 -10.70
C VAL A 53 -13.84 -3.36 -10.27
N ILE A 54 -13.02 -2.49 -9.68
CA ILE A 54 -13.41 -1.13 -9.33
C ILE A 54 -13.74 -0.34 -10.60
N ALA A 55 -12.82 -0.26 -11.57
CA ALA A 55 -13.00 0.48 -12.82
C ALA A 55 -14.28 0.09 -13.58
N CYS A 56 -14.56 -1.20 -13.58
CA CYS A 56 -15.70 -1.81 -14.24
C CYS A 56 -17.02 -1.52 -13.47
N SER A 57 -17.02 -1.59 -12.13
CA SER A 57 -18.24 -1.41 -11.35
C SER A 57 -18.58 0.05 -11.07
N ARG A 58 -19.66 0.55 -11.72
CA ARG A 58 -20.18 1.92 -11.49
C ARG A 58 -20.62 2.14 -10.05
N ASN A 59 -21.12 1.10 -9.37
CA ASN A 59 -21.50 1.19 -7.96
C ASN A 59 -20.27 1.46 -7.10
N LEU A 60 -19.21 0.66 -7.27
CA LEU A 60 -17.98 0.79 -6.47
C LEU A 60 -17.30 2.15 -6.70
N ARG A 61 -17.10 2.59 -7.96
CA ARG A 61 -16.44 3.88 -8.26
C ARG A 61 -17.13 5.12 -7.73
N ARG A 62 -18.42 5.03 -7.39
CA ARG A 62 -19.16 6.16 -6.83
C ARG A 62 -18.85 6.38 -5.36
N HIS A 63 -18.39 5.36 -4.64
CA HIS A 63 -18.09 5.47 -3.22
C HIS A 63 -16.61 5.79 -2.98
N PRO A 64 -16.29 6.86 -2.21
CA PRO A 64 -14.93 7.28 -1.88
C PRO A 64 -14.02 6.16 -1.35
N SER A 65 -14.52 5.30 -0.46
CA SER A 65 -13.73 4.23 0.15
C SER A 65 -13.14 3.24 -0.87
N TYR A 66 -13.85 2.96 -1.96
CA TYR A 66 -13.33 2.10 -3.03
C TYR A 66 -12.31 2.83 -3.91
N LEU A 67 -12.34 4.17 -3.97
CA LEU A 67 -11.29 4.94 -4.63
C LEU A 67 -9.98 4.90 -3.85
N PHE A 68 -10.04 4.92 -2.51
CA PHE A 68 -8.84 4.73 -1.68
C PHE A 68 -8.26 3.32 -1.82
N MET A 69 -9.10 2.28 -1.82
CA MET A 69 -8.65 0.91 -2.17
C MET A 69 -8.04 0.84 -3.58
N GLY A 70 -8.62 1.55 -4.56
CA GLY A 70 -8.07 1.65 -5.90
C GLY A 70 -6.71 2.34 -5.92
N SER A 71 -6.52 3.42 -5.15
CA SER A 71 -5.24 4.10 -4.99
C SER A 71 -4.17 3.15 -4.43
N LEU A 72 -4.52 2.37 -3.40
CA LEU A 72 -3.62 1.38 -2.83
C LEU A 72 -3.26 0.27 -3.83
N ALA A 73 -4.25 -0.30 -4.53
CA ALA A 73 -4.01 -1.33 -5.54
C ALA A 73 -3.15 -0.80 -6.71
N LEU A 74 -3.27 0.48 -7.06
CA LEU A 74 -2.41 1.13 -8.05
C LEU A 74 -0.98 1.27 -7.53
N ALA A 75 -0.80 1.70 -6.28
CA ALA A 75 0.50 1.78 -5.63
C ALA A 75 1.20 0.42 -5.58
N ASP A 76 0.49 -0.62 -5.15
CA ASP A 76 1.02 -1.98 -5.07
C ASP A 76 1.33 -2.57 -6.47
N THR A 77 0.53 -2.22 -7.49
CA THR A 77 0.80 -2.57 -8.90
C THR A 77 2.11 -1.93 -9.38
N ILE A 78 2.27 -0.62 -9.17
CA ILE A 78 3.50 0.09 -9.55
C ILE A 78 4.70 -0.47 -8.77
N ALA A 79 4.53 -0.76 -7.48
CA ALA A 79 5.57 -1.33 -6.65
C ALA A 79 6.04 -2.70 -7.19
N CYS A 80 5.12 -3.60 -7.54
CA CYS A 80 5.47 -4.89 -8.14
C CYS A 80 6.28 -4.71 -9.43
N CYS A 81 5.82 -3.83 -10.35
CA CYS A 81 6.53 -3.59 -11.60
C CYS A 81 7.92 -2.98 -11.37
N CYS A 82 8.00 -1.87 -10.63
CA CYS A 82 9.25 -1.16 -10.39
C CYS A 82 10.24 -2.00 -9.58
N TYR A 83 9.79 -2.70 -8.53
CA TYR A 83 10.64 -3.53 -7.70
C TYR A 83 11.20 -4.72 -8.49
N THR A 84 10.36 -5.46 -9.22
CA THR A 84 10.81 -6.60 -10.02
C THR A 84 11.76 -6.17 -11.12
N ILE A 85 11.45 -5.11 -11.87
CA ILE A 85 12.34 -4.59 -12.92
C ILE A 85 13.69 -4.19 -12.32
N SER A 86 13.67 -3.42 -11.22
CA SER A 86 14.91 -2.94 -10.57
C SER A 86 15.73 -4.09 -9.99
N PHE A 87 15.08 -5.07 -9.36
CA PHE A 87 15.75 -6.21 -8.75
C PHE A 87 16.39 -7.11 -9.80
N LEU A 88 15.64 -7.51 -10.83
CA LEU A 88 16.13 -8.37 -11.90
C LEU A 88 17.26 -7.69 -12.68
N ASP A 89 17.11 -6.41 -12.99
CA ASP A 89 18.14 -5.63 -13.67
C ASP A 89 19.43 -5.56 -12.84
N PHE A 90 19.32 -5.18 -11.55
CA PHE A 90 20.48 -5.01 -10.67
C PHE A 90 21.21 -6.34 -10.37
N HIS A 91 20.47 -7.44 -10.18
CA HIS A 91 21.07 -8.71 -9.73
C HIS A 91 21.36 -9.72 -10.84
N LEU A 92 20.62 -9.69 -11.97
CA LEU A 92 20.70 -10.74 -13.01
C LEU A 92 21.20 -10.23 -14.35
N PHE A 93 20.72 -9.09 -14.82
CA PHE A 93 20.88 -8.72 -16.24
C PHE A 93 21.97 -7.67 -16.50
N LYS A 94 22.27 -6.78 -15.55
CA LYS A 94 23.13 -5.64 -15.84
C LYS A 94 24.62 -5.98 -15.72
N PRO A 95 25.46 -5.80 -16.75
CA PRO A 95 26.91 -5.95 -16.64
C PRO A 95 27.52 -4.91 -15.70
N ASP A 96 28.61 -5.26 -15.02
CA ASP A 96 29.22 -4.42 -13.95
C ASP A 96 29.70 -3.06 -14.45
N ASP A 97 30.03 -2.92 -15.74
CA ASP A 97 30.58 -1.70 -16.34
C ASP A 97 29.52 -0.68 -16.81
N SER A 98 28.22 -0.99 -16.69
CA SER A 98 27.12 -0.16 -17.23
C SER A 98 26.28 0.58 -16.16
N PHE A 99 26.74 0.63 -14.91
CA PHE A 99 25.97 1.14 -13.78
C PHE A 99 25.91 2.68 -13.72
N GLN A 100 24.87 3.27 -14.33
CA GLN A 100 24.65 4.73 -14.35
C GLN A 100 23.84 5.23 -13.15
N LYS A 101 24.30 6.31 -12.51
CA LYS A 101 23.64 6.99 -11.37
C LYS A 101 22.18 7.35 -11.66
N THR A 102 21.92 8.03 -12.78
CA THR A 102 20.58 8.53 -13.12
C THR A 102 19.57 7.40 -13.30
N GLU A 103 19.95 6.32 -13.98
CA GLU A 103 19.08 5.17 -14.21
C GLU A 103 18.76 4.43 -12.90
N TYR A 104 19.76 4.25 -12.03
CA TYR A 104 19.57 3.66 -10.71
C TYR A 104 18.63 4.50 -9.85
N LEU A 105 18.87 5.81 -9.76
CA LEU A 105 18.04 6.72 -8.97
C LEU A 105 16.61 6.83 -9.52
N LEU A 106 16.40 6.71 -10.83
CA LEU A 106 15.06 6.66 -11.44
C LEU A 106 14.30 5.38 -11.04
N LYS A 107 14.97 4.24 -11.11
CA LYS A 107 14.43 2.95 -10.66
C LYS A 107 14.06 2.99 -9.17
N LEU A 108 14.97 3.53 -8.33
CA LEU A 108 14.74 3.71 -6.91
C LEU A 108 13.58 4.68 -6.64
N ALA A 109 13.51 5.82 -7.32
CA ALA A 109 12.42 6.80 -7.17
C ALA A 109 11.05 6.17 -7.49
N GLY A 110 10.95 5.32 -8.51
CA GLY A 110 9.73 4.58 -8.83
C GLY A 110 9.29 3.64 -7.70
N VAL A 111 10.24 2.89 -7.13
CA VAL A 111 9.98 2.00 -5.97
C VAL A 111 9.56 2.82 -4.74
N THR A 112 10.29 3.88 -4.41
CA THR A 112 10.00 4.77 -3.28
C THR A 112 8.64 5.44 -3.42
N MET A 113 8.29 5.92 -4.62
CA MET A 113 7.00 6.56 -4.90
C MET A 113 5.84 5.57 -4.71
N ALA A 114 5.99 4.35 -5.23
CA ALA A 114 4.97 3.33 -5.12
C ALA A 114 4.72 2.94 -3.65
N PHE A 115 5.78 2.69 -2.89
CA PHE A 115 5.62 2.35 -1.47
C PHE A 115 5.11 3.52 -0.62
N THR A 116 5.55 4.75 -0.90
CA THR A 116 5.02 5.97 -0.25
C THR A 116 3.53 6.13 -0.54
N GLY A 117 3.12 5.93 -1.80
CA GLY A 117 1.72 5.94 -2.21
C GLY A 117 0.89 4.85 -1.52
N SER A 118 1.47 3.67 -1.32
CA SER A 118 0.83 2.53 -0.63
C SER A 118 0.59 2.85 0.86
N VAL A 119 1.64 3.25 1.59
CA VAL A 119 1.54 3.62 3.02
C VAL A 119 0.64 4.84 3.22
N GLY A 120 0.74 5.86 2.36
CA GLY A 120 -0.18 7.00 2.38
C GLY A 120 -1.64 6.59 2.13
N SER A 121 -1.89 5.68 1.19
CA SER A 121 -3.24 5.18 0.91
C SER A 121 -3.82 4.43 2.12
N LEU A 122 -2.99 3.67 2.84
CA LEU A 122 -3.38 3.03 4.10
C LEU A 122 -3.73 4.06 5.20
N LEU A 123 -2.99 5.16 5.31
CA LEU A 123 -3.33 6.25 6.23
C LEU A 123 -4.69 6.88 5.90
N VAL A 124 -4.94 7.20 4.63
CA VAL A 124 -6.22 7.75 4.20
C VAL A 124 -7.35 6.75 4.43
N MET A 125 -7.11 5.46 4.21
CA MET A 125 -8.08 4.40 4.53
C MET A 125 -8.35 4.28 6.04
N ALA A 126 -7.33 4.38 6.88
CA ALA A 126 -7.47 4.40 8.34
C ALA A 126 -8.32 5.61 8.77
N ALA A 127 -8.04 6.79 8.22
CA ALA A 127 -8.82 8.01 8.46
C ALA A 127 -10.27 7.88 7.96
N ASP A 128 -10.50 7.30 6.77
CA ASP A 128 -11.84 6.98 6.23
C ASP A 128 -12.64 6.14 7.23
N ARG A 129 -12.03 5.05 7.73
CA ARG A 129 -12.69 4.17 8.71
C ARG A 129 -12.95 4.88 10.03
N TYR A 130 -11.97 5.63 10.55
CA TYR A 130 -12.12 6.38 11.79
C TYR A 130 -13.28 7.38 11.71
N HIS A 131 -13.36 8.18 10.64
CA HIS A 131 -14.44 9.15 10.48
C HIS A 131 -15.79 8.48 10.23
N ALA A 132 -15.84 7.38 9.48
CA ALA A 132 -17.07 6.64 9.22
C ALA A 132 -17.68 6.04 10.49
N ILE A 133 -16.86 5.65 11.47
CA ILE A 133 -17.29 5.06 12.74
C ILE A 133 -17.58 6.16 13.78
N TYR A 134 -16.67 7.13 13.93
CA TYR A 134 -16.74 8.12 15.01
C TYR A 134 -17.62 9.34 14.70
N LYS A 135 -17.58 9.86 13.46
CA LYS A 135 -18.29 11.10 13.08
C LYS A 135 -19.25 10.87 11.91
N VAL A 136 -20.21 9.96 12.08
CA VAL A 136 -21.15 9.52 11.01
C VAL A 136 -21.87 10.69 10.32
N SER A 137 -22.38 11.66 11.09
CA SER A 137 -23.14 12.81 10.55
C SER A 137 -22.27 13.74 9.71
N THR A 138 -21.05 14.03 10.18
CA THR A 138 -20.07 14.85 9.45
C THR A 138 -19.49 14.09 8.25
N TYR A 139 -19.24 12.79 8.39
CA TYR A 139 -18.66 11.94 7.35
C TYR A 139 -19.48 11.98 6.05
N LYS A 140 -20.81 11.89 6.14
CA LYS A 140 -21.71 11.94 4.96
C LYS A 140 -21.64 13.26 4.20
N VAL A 141 -21.36 14.37 4.87
CA VAL A 141 -21.26 15.71 4.28
C VAL A 141 -19.83 16.01 3.83
N LEU A 142 -18.83 15.53 4.58
CA LEU A 142 -17.43 15.82 4.37
C LEU A 142 -16.84 15.01 3.22
N LEU A 143 -17.06 13.69 3.23
CA LEU A 143 -16.41 12.76 2.30
C LEU A 143 -17.20 12.62 1.00
N THR A 144 -16.98 13.57 0.10
CA THR A 144 -17.51 13.51 -1.26
C THR A 144 -16.51 12.87 -2.22
N ARG A 145 -17.01 12.30 -3.33
CA ARG A 145 -16.16 11.71 -4.38
C ARG A 145 -15.12 12.69 -4.92
N LYS A 146 -15.50 13.95 -5.16
CA LYS A 146 -14.58 14.98 -5.67
C LYS A 146 -13.43 15.24 -4.69
N ARG A 147 -13.74 15.42 -3.40
CA ARG A 147 -12.73 15.62 -2.36
C ARG A 147 -11.81 14.41 -2.19
N ALA A 148 -12.36 13.20 -2.27
CA ALA A 148 -11.55 11.97 -2.23
C ALA A 148 -10.57 11.88 -3.41
N LEU A 149 -11.01 12.20 -4.63
CA LEU A 149 -10.12 12.24 -5.80
C LEU A 149 -9.04 13.31 -5.67
N VAL A 150 -9.39 14.51 -5.20
CA VAL A 150 -8.39 15.57 -4.93
C VAL A 150 -7.38 15.09 -3.90
N GLY A 151 -7.83 14.50 -2.79
CA GLY A 151 -6.93 13.96 -1.76
C GLY A 151 -5.99 12.86 -2.27
N ILE A 152 -6.50 11.96 -3.12
CA ILE A 152 -5.68 10.94 -3.79
C ILE A 152 -4.62 11.62 -4.67
N VAL A 153 -5.02 12.55 -5.54
CA VAL A 153 -4.06 13.26 -6.42
C VAL A 153 -3.00 14.00 -5.60
N THR A 154 -3.39 14.72 -4.55
CA THR A 154 -2.45 15.39 -3.64
C THR A 154 -1.47 14.40 -3.01
N LEU A 155 -1.95 13.25 -2.54
CA LEU A 155 -1.11 12.20 -1.98
C LEU A 155 -0.07 11.70 -2.99
N TRP A 156 -0.48 11.43 -4.24
CA TRP A 156 0.43 10.96 -5.28
C TRP A 156 1.46 12.02 -5.68
N VAL A 157 1.05 13.29 -5.75
CA VAL A 157 1.98 14.42 -6.01
C VAL A 157 3.01 14.51 -4.89
N VAL A 158 2.60 14.45 -3.62
CA VAL A 158 3.53 14.49 -2.47
C VAL A 158 4.46 13.28 -2.48
N ALA A 159 3.94 12.08 -2.74
CA ALA A 159 4.74 10.86 -2.86
C ALA A 159 5.79 10.97 -3.97
N ALA A 160 5.42 11.50 -5.14
CA ALA A 160 6.35 11.73 -6.25
C ALA A 160 7.40 12.79 -5.89
N LEU A 161 7.00 13.93 -5.34
CA LEU A 161 7.93 15.00 -4.95
C LEU A 161 9.01 14.47 -4.01
N ILE A 162 8.61 13.78 -2.94
CA ILE A 162 9.57 13.20 -1.97
C ILE A 162 10.48 12.16 -2.63
N SER A 163 9.92 11.26 -3.44
CA SER A 163 10.65 10.12 -3.98
C SER A 163 11.68 10.50 -5.05
N PHE A 164 11.45 11.60 -5.76
CA PHE A 164 12.33 12.08 -6.83
C PHE A 164 13.37 13.11 -6.35
N LEU A 165 13.36 13.53 -5.08
CA LEU A 165 14.36 14.45 -4.52
C LEU A 165 15.83 14.05 -4.79
N PRO A 166 16.24 12.76 -4.69
CA PRO A 166 17.62 12.37 -4.99
C PRO A 166 18.05 12.65 -6.43
N LEU A 167 17.13 12.53 -7.39
CA LEU A 167 17.36 12.89 -8.79
C LEU A 167 17.47 14.40 -8.99
N MET A 168 16.76 15.18 -8.18
CA MET A 168 16.76 16.64 -8.25
C MET A 168 17.95 17.28 -7.53
N GLY A 169 18.80 16.50 -6.87
CA GLY A 169 20.06 16.98 -6.29
C GLY A 169 20.32 16.54 -4.84
N TRP A 170 19.35 15.95 -4.14
CA TRP A 170 19.57 15.42 -2.79
C TRP A 170 20.18 14.01 -2.81
N SER A 171 21.26 13.86 -3.56
CA SER A 171 22.05 12.63 -3.72
C SER A 171 23.52 12.93 -3.58
N CYS A 172 24.34 11.93 -3.25
CA CYS A 172 25.78 12.10 -3.23
C CYS A 172 26.42 11.79 -4.59
N GLN A 173 27.60 12.40 -4.81
CA GLN A 173 28.27 12.37 -6.12
C GLN A 173 29.00 11.04 -6.37
N THR A 174 29.61 10.49 -5.31
CA THR A 174 30.26 9.16 -5.31
C THR A 174 29.49 8.23 -4.39
N CYS A 175 29.45 6.93 -4.68
CA CYS A 175 28.73 5.97 -3.83
C CYS A 175 29.43 5.66 -2.51
N LEU A 176 30.74 5.93 -2.37
CA LEU A 176 31.50 5.59 -1.16
C LEU A 176 31.13 6.44 0.07
N SER A 177 30.71 7.68 -0.13
CA SER A 177 30.34 8.62 0.95
C SER A 177 28.84 8.61 1.28
N CYS A 178 28.07 7.66 0.72
CA CYS A 178 26.61 7.61 0.81
C CYS A 178 26.10 6.61 1.88
N SER A 179 24.80 6.34 1.83
CA SER A 179 24.16 5.16 2.43
C SER A 179 24.90 3.87 2.05
N HIS A 180 25.09 2.98 3.02
CA HIS A 180 25.67 1.64 2.78
C HIS A 180 24.64 0.63 2.25
N LEU A 181 23.36 0.99 2.25
CA LEU A 181 22.25 0.18 1.75
C LEU A 181 21.84 0.56 0.31
N PHE A 182 21.87 1.85 -0.01
CA PHE A 182 21.44 2.37 -1.31
C PHE A 182 22.54 3.22 -2.00
N PRO A 183 23.06 2.80 -3.16
CA PRO A 183 24.00 3.59 -3.96
C PRO A 183 23.49 5.02 -4.23
N TYR A 184 24.39 6.00 -4.10
CA TYR A 184 24.14 7.42 -4.40
C TYR A 184 23.10 8.12 -3.51
N VAL A 185 22.50 7.43 -2.54
CA VAL A 185 21.50 8.01 -1.64
C VAL A 185 22.19 8.68 -0.45
N ASP A 186 21.89 9.96 -0.27
CA ASP A 186 22.36 10.73 0.87
C ASP A 186 21.73 10.24 2.18
N ARG A 187 22.53 10.16 3.26
CA ARG A 187 22.06 9.63 4.55
C ARG A 187 21.03 10.54 5.21
N TYR A 188 21.10 11.85 5.02
CA TYR A 188 20.11 12.78 5.56
C TYR A 188 18.77 12.66 4.83
N TYR A 189 18.80 12.46 3.51
CA TYR A 189 17.59 12.11 2.75
C TYR A 189 17.01 10.78 3.24
N LEU A 190 17.85 9.76 3.44
CA LEU A 190 17.41 8.46 3.94
C LEU A 190 16.77 8.58 5.33
N ALA A 191 17.37 9.35 6.24
CA ALA A 191 16.85 9.63 7.57
C ALA A 191 15.50 10.35 7.51
N PHE A 192 15.38 11.38 6.66
CA PHE A 192 14.12 12.10 6.44
C PHE A 192 13.03 11.16 5.94
N PHE A 193 13.32 10.36 4.92
CA PHE A 193 12.38 9.40 4.35
C PHE A 193 11.93 8.35 5.37
N ALA A 194 12.88 7.69 6.04
CA ALA A 194 12.59 6.66 7.03
C ALA A 194 11.76 7.22 8.21
N SER A 195 12.10 8.41 8.69
CA SER A 195 11.36 9.08 9.77
C SER A 195 9.94 9.44 9.35
N LEU A 196 9.75 9.92 8.11
CA LEU A 196 8.42 10.25 7.59
C LEU A 196 7.55 9.00 7.46
N VAL A 197 8.07 7.90 6.92
CA VAL A 197 7.33 6.64 6.81
C VAL A 197 6.98 6.10 8.20
N LEU A 198 7.92 6.15 9.15
CA LEU A 198 7.68 5.75 10.53
C LEU A 198 6.56 6.57 11.18
N LEU A 199 6.59 7.90 11.00
CA LEU A 199 5.52 8.79 11.48
C LEU A 199 4.17 8.38 10.90
N VAL A 200 4.07 8.11 9.60
CA VAL A 200 2.82 7.67 8.98
C VAL A 200 2.34 6.34 9.54
N ILE A 201 3.24 5.37 9.76
CA ILE A 201 2.90 4.09 10.41
C ILE A 201 2.36 4.33 11.83
N ILE A 202 3.00 5.20 12.62
CA ILE A 202 2.52 5.55 13.96
C ILE A 202 1.11 6.17 13.89
N LEU A 203 0.86 7.10 12.96
CA LEU A 203 -0.47 7.70 12.78
C LEU A 203 -1.53 6.66 12.41
N ILE A 204 -1.18 5.69 11.56
CA ILE A 204 -2.05 4.56 11.22
C ILE A 204 -2.37 3.75 12.50
N LEU A 205 -1.34 3.36 13.27
CA LEU A 205 -1.53 2.57 14.50
C LEU A 205 -2.40 3.31 15.52
N VAL A 206 -2.16 4.60 15.73
CA VAL A 206 -2.98 5.42 16.65
C VAL A 206 -4.43 5.48 16.17
N ALA A 207 -4.67 5.75 14.89
CA ALA A 207 -6.02 5.77 14.33
C ALA A 207 -6.75 4.43 14.56
N TYR A 208 -6.06 3.29 14.39
CA TYR A 208 -6.64 1.98 14.64
C TYR A 208 -6.83 1.65 16.12
N ALA A 209 -5.88 2.02 16.99
CA ALA A 209 -6.03 1.86 18.43
C ALA A 209 -7.25 2.63 18.95
N LEU A 210 -7.49 3.85 18.44
CA LEU A 210 -8.68 4.63 18.75
C LEU A 210 -9.97 3.94 18.26
N ILE A 211 -9.97 3.33 17.07
CA ILE A 211 -11.12 2.55 16.57
C ILE A 211 -11.43 1.37 17.49
N VAL A 212 -10.40 0.60 17.89
CA VAL A 212 -10.56 -0.59 18.74
C VAL A 212 -11.00 -0.20 20.16
N TRP A 213 -10.35 0.80 20.76
CA TRP A 213 -10.68 1.28 22.09
C TRP A 213 -12.14 1.75 22.18
N LEU A 214 -12.60 2.49 21.16
CA LEU A 214 -13.97 2.94 21.09
C LEU A 214 -14.96 1.77 20.98
N ALA A 215 -14.64 0.77 20.14
CA ALA A 215 -15.47 -0.42 19.99
C ALA A 215 -15.65 -1.16 21.33
N HIS A 216 -14.58 -1.30 22.11
CA HIS A 216 -14.65 -1.92 23.45
C HIS A 216 -15.39 -1.06 24.48
N LYS A 217 -15.25 0.27 24.43
CA LYS A 217 -15.98 1.16 25.34
C LYS A 217 -17.50 1.07 25.16
N HIS A 218 -17.98 0.89 23.92
CA HIS A 218 -19.39 0.69 23.65
C HIS A 218 -19.91 -0.69 24.12
N GLU A 219 -19.03 -1.68 24.25
CA GLU A 219 -19.36 -3.01 24.79
C GLU A 219 -19.57 -3.01 26.31
N GLY A 220 -18.82 -2.21 27.06
CA GLY A 220 -18.91 -2.14 28.52
C GLY A 220 -20.15 -1.44 29.09
N ASN A 221 -20.92 -0.72 28.26
CA ASN A 221 -22.03 0.14 28.72
C ASN A 221 -23.44 -0.39 28.35
N MET A 222 -23.59 -1.60 27.79
CA MET A 222 -24.89 -2.07 27.25
C MET A 222 -25.24 -3.50 27.67
N SER A 223 -26.51 -3.72 28.01
CA SER A 223 -27.07 -5.00 28.44
C SER A 223 -27.29 -5.97 27.27
N ALA A 224 -27.11 -7.27 27.54
CA ALA A 224 -26.84 -8.33 26.56
C ALA A 224 -28.00 -8.76 25.62
N GLU A 225 -29.18 -8.15 25.69
CA GLU A 225 -30.38 -8.68 25.02
C GLU A 225 -30.80 -8.00 23.70
N GLN A 226 -30.06 -6.98 23.23
CA GLN A 226 -30.47 -6.24 22.03
C GLN A 226 -29.79 -6.70 20.73
N PRO A 227 -30.46 -6.62 19.56
CA PRO A 227 -29.89 -6.88 18.24
C PRO A 227 -28.70 -5.96 17.87
N GLU A 228 -28.41 -4.97 18.71
CA GLU A 228 -27.20 -4.13 18.70
C GLU A 228 -25.93 -4.93 19.05
N VAL A 229 -26.03 -5.92 19.94
CA VAL A 229 -24.91 -6.80 20.34
C VAL A 229 -24.44 -7.69 19.18
N ALA A 230 -25.36 -8.19 18.35
CA ALA A 230 -25.03 -8.97 17.15
C ALA A 230 -24.36 -8.12 16.05
N ARG A 231 -24.79 -6.85 15.91
CA ARG A 231 -24.14 -5.87 15.03
C ARG A 231 -22.76 -5.47 15.54
N MET A 232 -22.57 -5.34 16.84
CA MET A 232 -21.27 -5.02 17.44
C MET A 232 -20.28 -6.20 17.39
N ARG A 233 -20.74 -7.45 17.50
CA ARG A 233 -19.89 -8.64 17.23
C ARG A 233 -19.35 -8.65 15.80
N LEU A 234 -20.13 -8.17 14.83
CA LEU A 234 -19.67 -7.96 13.45
C LEU A 234 -18.59 -6.86 13.42
N ASP A 235 -18.79 -5.74 14.12
CA ASP A 235 -17.81 -4.64 14.21
C ASP A 235 -16.51 -5.04 14.93
N ILE A 236 -16.56 -5.89 15.97
CA ILE A 236 -15.39 -6.48 16.64
C ILE A 236 -14.67 -7.47 15.72
N HIS A 237 -15.41 -8.29 14.96
CA HIS A 237 -14.80 -9.18 13.97
C HIS A 237 -14.12 -8.36 12.86
N LEU A 238 -14.74 -7.25 12.44
CA LEU A 238 -14.15 -6.25 11.57
C LEU A 238 -12.97 -5.51 12.23
N ALA A 239 -12.91 -5.34 13.55
CA ALA A 239 -11.74 -4.78 14.23
C ALA A 239 -10.57 -5.77 14.28
N LYS A 240 -10.81 -7.04 14.63
CA LYS A 240 -9.78 -8.10 14.69
C LYS A 240 -9.05 -8.31 13.38
N THR A 241 -9.78 -8.29 12.27
CA THR A 241 -9.14 -8.45 10.97
C THR A 241 -8.40 -7.16 10.54
N PHE A 242 -8.76 -5.96 11.02
CA PHE A 242 -7.97 -4.74 10.78
C PHE A 242 -6.65 -4.79 11.55
N GLY A 243 -6.67 -5.33 12.78
CA GLY A 243 -5.47 -5.64 13.56
C GLY A 243 -4.50 -6.59 12.83
N CYS A 244 -5.00 -7.55 12.07
CA CYS A 244 -4.16 -8.43 11.25
C CYS A 244 -3.43 -7.68 10.12
N VAL A 245 -4.09 -6.75 9.43
CA VAL A 245 -3.43 -5.89 8.42
C VAL A 245 -2.39 -4.99 9.06
N MET A 246 -2.68 -4.44 10.25
CA MET A 246 -1.71 -3.63 10.98
C MET A 246 -0.49 -4.45 11.40
N LEU A 247 -0.68 -5.68 11.86
CA LEU A 247 0.42 -6.57 12.21
C LEU A 247 1.30 -6.89 11.00
N ILE A 248 0.69 -7.17 9.85
CA ILE A 248 1.42 -7.45 8.60
C ILE A 248 2.19 -6.22 8.14
N LEU A 249 1.57 -5.03 8.21
CA LEU A 249 2.25 -3.78 7.92
C LEU A 249 3.50 -3.61 8.79
N LEU A 250 3.39 -3.88 10.10
CA LEU A 250 4.51 -3.77 11.03
C LEU A 250 5.63 -4.79 10.73
N VAL A 251 5.26 -6.05 10.51
CA VAL A 251 6.23 -7.12 10.20
C VAL A 251 6.97 -6.84 8.89
N CYS A 252 6.30 -6.26 7.90
CA CYS A 252 6.91 -5.94 6.61
C CYS A 252 7.76 -4.67 6.64
N TRP A 253 7.37 -3.64 7.40
CA TRP A 253 8.02 -2.32 7.35
C TRP A 253 9.05 -2.09 8.45
N LEU A 254 8.78 -2.51 9.69
CA LEU A 254 9.67 -2.20 10.82
C LEU A 254 11.10 -2.73 10.61
N PRO A 255 11.34 -3.96 10.12
CA PRO A 255 12.70 -4.43 9.88
C PRO A 255 13.46 -3.56 8.89
N VAL A 256 12.80 -3.15 7.79
CA VAL A 256 13.39 -2.31 6.75
C VAL A 256 13.74 -0.93 7.28
N LEU A 257 12.82 -0.30 8.01
CA LEU A 257 13.04 1.00 8.62
C LEU A 257 14.16 0.96 9.68
N SER A 258 14.23 -0.10 10.49
CA SER A 258 15.30 -0.29 11.47
C SER A 258 16.67 -0.37 10.80
N PHE A 259 16.81 -1.09 9.69
CA PHE A 259 18.07 -1.12 8.93
C PHE A 259 18.40 0.23 8.29
N MET A 260 17.43 0.95 7.74
CA MET A 260 17.65 2.31 7.23
C MET A 260 18.14 3.25 8.32
N MET A 261 17.52 3.21 9.51
CA MET A 261 17.95 4.03 10.64
C MET A 261 19.34 3.61 11.15
N THR A 262 19.66 2.31 11.14
CA THR A 262 21.00 1.82 11.48
C THR A 262 22.05 2.39 10.51
N ASP A 263 21.77 2.38 9.21
CA ASP A 263 22.64 2.94 8.17
C ASP A 263 22.87 4.45 8.30
N VAL A 264 21.89 5.17 8.83
CA VAL A 264 22.03 6.61 9.12
C VAL A 264 22.99 6.85 10.30
N VAL A 265 22.91 6.05 11.36
CA VAL A 265 23.64 6.31 12.61
C VAL A 265 25.01 5.65 12.67
N THR A 266 25.26 4.57 11.92
CA THR A 266 26.55 3.86 11.96
C THR A 266 27.50 4.34 10.86
N THR A 267 28.80 4.25 11.14
CA THR A 267 29.86 4.58 10.18
C THR A 267 30.11 3.47 9.16
N GLU A 268 29.75 2.23 9.51
CA GLU A 268 29.82 1.06 8.63
C GLU A 268 28.65 0.09 8.88
N LEU A 269 28.32 -0.70 7.86
CA LEU A 269 27.42 -1.86 7.96
C LEU A 269 28.16 -3.14 7.59
N SER A 270 28.05 -4.15 8.46
CA SER A 270 28.62 -5.47 8.21
C SER A 270 27.93 -6.17 7.02
N LYS A 271 28.66 -7.06 6.34
CA LYS A 271 28.11 -7.85 5.21
C LYS A 271 26.84 -8.63 5.59
N PRO A 272 26.76 -9.30 6.77
CA PRO A 272 25.53 -9.98 7.19
C PRO A 272 24.33 -9.04 7.35
N GLN A 273 24.52 -7.82 7.86
CA GLN A 273 23.44 -6.82 7.97
C GLN A 273 22.92 -6.39 6.60
N LYS A 274 23.82 -6.14 5.63
CA LYS A 274 23.41 -5.80 4.25
C LYS A 274 22.64 -6.94 3.58
N ARG A 275 23.04 -8.20 3.83
CA ARG A 275 22.29 -9.39 3.35
C ARG A 275 20.91 -9.49 3.99
N ALA A 276 20.83 -9.34 5.32
CA ALA A 276 19.55 -9.38 6.04
C ALA A 276 18.59 -8.29 5.52
N PHE A 277 19.10 -7.07 5.27
CA PHE A 277 18.32 -6.00 4.66
C PHE A 277 17.73 -6.40 3.29
N ALA A 278 18.50 -7.06 2.42
CA ALA A 278 18.00 -7.53 1.14
C ALA A 278 16.81 -8.49 1.30
N PHE A 279 16.87 -9.44 2.24
CA PHE A 279 15.72 -10.31 2.56
C PHE A 279 14.54 -9.52 3.15
N CYS A 280 14.77 -8.63 4.11
CA CYS A 280 13.71 -7.80 4.69
C CYS A 280 13.01 -6.92 3.63
N SER A 281 13.75 -6.38 2.66
CA SER A 281 13.16 -5.58 1.57
C SER A 281 12.17 -6.36 0.70
N THR A 282 12.34 -7.68 0.59
CA THR A 282 11.38 -8.55 -0.12
C THR A 282 10.06 -8.72 0.63
N LEU A 283 10.04 -8.51 1.96
CA LEU A 283 8.81 -8.53 2.75
C LEU A 283 7.87 -7.39 2.37
N CYS A 284 8.39 -6.27 1.85
CA CYS A 284 7.55 -5.19 1.34
C CYS A 284 6.77 -5.60 0.08
N LEU A 285 7.30 -6.53 -0.71
CA LEU A 285 6.58 -7.13 -1.83
C LEU A 285 5.44 -8.03 -1.34
N LEU A 286 5.67 -8.82 -0.29
CA LEU A 286 4.64 -9.63 0.37
C LEU A 286 3.49 -8.77 0.91
N ASN A 287 3.80 -7.61 1.52
CA ASN A 287 2.80 -6.66 2.00
C ASN A 287 1.82 -6.25 0.88
N SER A 288 2.37 -5.97 -0.30
CA SER A 288 1.60 -5.57 -1.50
C SER A 288 0.65 -6.67 -2.00
N GLY A 289 1.05 -7.94 -1.86
CA GLY A 289 0.24 -9.10 -2.27
C GLY A 289 -0.88 -9.45 -1.29
N ILE A 290 -0.68 -9.16 0.00
CA ILE A 290 -1.65 -9.47 1.06
C ILE A 290 -2.80 -8.46 1.09
N ASN A 291 -2.52 -7.19 0.75
CA ASN A 291 -3.50 -6.10 0.76
C ASN A 291 -4.82 -6.47 0.02
N PRO A 292 -4.80 -6.92 -1.25
CA PRO A 292 -6.01 -7.36 -1.95
C PRO A 292 -6.75 -8.56 -1.32
N LEU A 293 -6.03 -9.53 -0.75
CA LEU A 293 -6.64 -10.68 -0.08
C LEU A 293 -7.50 -10.20 1.08
N PHE A 294 -7.02 -9.20 1.81
CA PHE A 294 -7.77 -8.60 2.89
C PHE A 294 -9.08 -7.96 2.42
N TYR A 295 -9.02 -7.09 1.39
CA TYR A 295 -10.22 -6.41 0.90
C TYR A 295 -11.22 -7.37 0.26
N THR A 296 -10.74 -8.38 -0.47
CA THR A 296 -11.62 -9.38 -1.09
C THR A 296 -12.28 -10.28 -0.05
N LEU A 297 -11.60 -10.69 1.02
CA LEU A 297 -12.24 -11.44 2.10
C LEU A 297 -13.30 -10.61 2.85
N ARG A 298 -13.03 -9.32 3.06
CA ARG A 298 -13.87 -8.39 3.82
C ARG A 298 -15.06 -7.81 3.05
N CYS A 299 -14.83 -7.32 1.83
CA CYS A 299 -15.79 -6.50 1.12
C CYS A 299 -16.74 -7.39 0.30
N ARG A 300 -17.93 -7.67 0.85
CA ARG A 300 -18.97 -8.43 0.14
C ARG A 300 -19.30 -7.83 -1.23
N GLU A 301 -19.39 -6.51 -1.35
CA GLU A 301 -19.66 -5.84 -2.63
C GLU A 301 -18.56 -6.09 -3.66
N LEU A 302 -17.29 -6.07 -3.23
CA LEU A 302 -16.14 -6.37 -4.08
C LEU A 302 -16.18 -7.83 -4.54
N ARG A 303 -16.48 -8.79 -3.63
CA ARG A 303 -16.64 -10.22 -3.99
C ARG A 303 -17.77 -10.45 -4.99
N VAL A 304 -18.91 -9.80 -4.79
CA VAL A 304 -20.06 -9.93 -5.70
C VAL A 304 -19.72 -9.34 -7.07
N ALA A 305 -19.04 -8.19 -7.12
CA ALA A 305 -18.58 -7.59 -8.36
C ALA A 305 -17.53 -8.47 -9.06
N LEU A 306 -16.57 -9.03 -8.31
CA LEU A 306 -15.58 -9.96 -8.83
C LEU A 306 -16.22 -11.22 -9.40
N LYS A 307 -17.13 -11.86 -8.66
CA LYS A 307 -17.87 -13.04 -9.14
C LYS A 307 -18.64 -12.73 -10.42
N SER A 308 -19.30 -11.56 -10.47
CA SER A 308 -20.03 -11.12 -11.66
C SER A 308 -19.11 -10.87 -12.87
N LEU A 309 -17.88 -10.40 -12.65
CA LEU A 309 -16.87 -10.25 -13.69
C LEU A 309 -16.40 -11.61 -14.21
N VAL A 310 -16.06 -12.54 -13.31
CA VAL A 310 -15.64 -13.90 -13.65
C VAL A 310 -16.74 -14.67 -14.39
N ASP A 311 -18.00 -14.57 -13.93
CA ASP A 311 -19.15 -15.19 -14.58
C ASP A 311 -19.39 -14.61 -15.98
N GLY A 312 -19.17 -13.29 -16.15
CA GLY A 312 -19.19 -12.63 -17.45
C GLY A 312 -18.12 -13.16 -18.39
N LEU A 313 -16.88 -13.25 -17.93
CA LEU A 313 -15.76 -13.81 -18.71
C LEU A 313 -15.99 -15.29 -19.08
N ARG A 314 -16.58 -16.09 -18.19
CA ARG A 314 -16.94 -17.49 -18.45
C ARG A 314 -18.03 -17.62 -19.51
N ARG A 315 -19.07 -16.78 -19.45
CA ARG A 315 -20.13 -16.75 -20.48
C ARG A 315 -19.61 -16.30 -21.83
N CYS A 316 -18.57 -15.46 -21.85
CA CYS A 316 -17.94 -15.00 -23.08
C CYS A 316 -16.88 -15.97 -23.63
N LYS A 317 -16.59 -17.11 -23.00
CA LYS A 317 -15.77 -18.18 -23.62
C LYS A 317 -16.42 -18.80 -24.87
N GLY A 318 -17.68 -18.48 -25.16
CA GLY A 318 -18.34 -18.74 -26.45
C GLY A 318 -18.23 -17.60 -27.48
N CYS A 319 -17.51 -16.50 -27.17
CA CYS A 319 -17.29 -15.37 -28.08
C CYS A 319 -15.80 -15.27 -28.41
N SER A 320 -15.49 -15.14 -29.70
CA SER A 320 -14.16 -15.29 -30.31
C SER A 320 -13.12 -14.19 -29.95
N SER A 321 -13.40 -13.27 -29.02
CA SER A 321 -12.48 -12.20 -28.63
C SER A 321 -12.66 -11.70 -27.19
N PRO A 322 -11.58 -11.57 -26.39
CA PRO A 322 -11.59 -11.00 -25.03
C PRO A 322 -12.07 -9.54 -24.98
N ALA A 323 -11.85 -8.77 -26.04
CA ALA A 323 -12.27 -7.37 -26.12
C ALA A 323 -13.81 -7.26 -26.19
N THR A 324 -14.45 -8.15 -26.96
CA THR A 324 -15.90 -8.20 -27.11
C THR A 324 -16.60 -8.60 -25.79
N ALA A 325 -16.00 -9.55 -25.06
CA ALA A 325 -16.45 -9.98 -23.74
C ALA A 325 -16.49 -8.83 -22.71
N PHE A 326 -15.44 -8.02 -22.70
CA PHE A 326 -15.31 -6.87 -21.82
C PHE A 326 -16.34 -5.78 -22.17
N SER A 327 -16.55 -5.50 -23.47
CA SER A 327 -17.58 -4.56 -23.92
C SER A 327 -19.02 -5.00 -23.60
N ILE A 328 -19.34 -6.29 -23.73
CA ILE A 328 -20.67 -6.83 -23.38
C ILE A 328 -20.95 -6.71 -21.88
N TRP A 329 -19.95 -6.97 -21.03
CA TRP A 329 -20.08 -6.76 -19.60
C TRP A 329 -20.28 -5.27 -19.25
N PHE A 330 -19.56 -4.37 -19.94
CA PHE A 330 -19.70 -2.92 -19.75
C PHE A 330 -21.14 -2.44 -20.03
N THR A 331 -21.74 -2.86 -21.14
CA THR A 331 -23.14 -2.54 -21.46
C THR A 331 -24.12 -3.15 -20.45
N HIS A 332 -23.90 -4.39 -20.01
CA HIS A 332 -24.79 -5.08 -19.05
C HIS A 332 -24.70 -4.57 -17.61
N SER A 333 -23.53 -4.06 -17.17
CA SER A 333 -23.34 -3.45 -15.85
C SER A 333 -24.02 -2.07 -15.75
N SER A 334 -24.16 -1.37 -16.87
CA SER A 334 -24.83 -0.06 -16.95
C SER A 334 -26.36 -0.14 -16.80
N THR A 335 -26.97 -1.27 -17.17
CA THR A 335 -28.43 -1.47 -17.26
C THR A 335 -29.05 -2.17 -16.05
N ARG A 336 -28.25 -2.69 -15.10
CA ARG A 336 -28.77 -3.39 -13.91
C ARG A 336 -29.29 -2.39 -12.86
N LYS A 337 -30.48 -1.81 -13.10
CA LYS A 337 -31.33 -1.03 -12.15
C LYS A 337 -31.75 -1.81 -10.88
N ARG A 338 -31.20 -2.99 -10.59
CA ARG A 338 -31.71 -3.94 -9.57
C ARG A 338 -30.97 -3.87 -8.23
N SER A 339 -30.53 -2.68 -7.81
CA SER A 339 -29.92 -2.45 -6.49
C SER A 339 -30.53 -1.26 -5.72
N THR A 340 -31.73 -0.82 -6.07
CA THR A 340 -32.52 0.10 -5.22
C THR A 340 -33.14 -0.60 -4.00
N ARG A 341 -33.31 -1.93 -4.02
CA ARG A 341 -33.86 -2.67 -2.85
C ARG A 341 -32.88 -2.81 -1.68
N LEU A 342 -31.57 -2.98 -1.93
CA LEU A 342 -30.56 -3.08 -0.86
C LEU A 342 -30.16 -1.70 -0.31
N PHE A 343 -30.20 -0.66 -1.15
CA PHE A 343 -30.05 0.71 -0.70
C PHE A 343 -31.24 1.12 0.19
N ASN A 344 -32.48 0.74 -0.15
CA ASN A 344 -33.64 0.95 0.71
C ASN A 344 -33.56 0.20 2.05
N VAL A 345 -32.83 -0.91 2.15
CA VAL A 345 -32.60 -1.62 3.43
C VAL A 345 -31.55 -0.89 4.28
N PHE A 346 -30.51 -0.32 3.67
CA PHE A 346 -29.50 0.49 4.37
C PHE A 346 -29.99 1.92 4.71
N GLU A 347 -30.93 2.45 3.94
CA GLU A 347 -31.60 3.72 4.17
C GLU A 347 -32.66 3.59 5.26
N LYS A 348 -33.44 2.49 5.27
CA LYS A 348 -34.34 2.15 6.38
C LYS A 348 -33.60 1.89 7.69
N SER A 349 -32.41 1.27 7.66
CA SER A 349 -31.60 1.11 8.87
C SER A 349 -30.97 2.42 9.35
N ASN A 350 -30.58 3.33 8.43
CA ASN A 350 -30.12 4.68 8.79
C ASN A 350 -31.24 5.60 9.31
N LEU A 351 -32.46 5.50 8.78
CA LEU A 351 -33.64 6.21 9.27
C LEU A 351 -34.02 5.74 10.68
N PHE A 352 -33.81 4.47 11.00
CA PHE A 352 -33.98 3.94 12.36
C PHE A 352 -32.93 4.52 13.33
N TYR A 353 -31.66 4.62 12.90
CA TYR A 353 -30.58 5.28 13.64
C TYR A 353 -30.85 6.78 13.89
N GLN A 354 -31.45 7.49 12.93
CA GLN A 354 -31.88 8.89 13.10
C GLN A 354 -33.02 9.05 14.12
N LYS A 355 -33.95 8.10 14.16
CA LYS A 355 -35.07 8.12 15.12
C LYS A 355 -34.59 7.85 16.55
N TYR A 356 -33.59 6.99 16.71
CA TYR A 356 -33.00 6.65 18.01
C TYR A 356 -32.11 7.76 18.57
N SER A 357 -31.29 8.41 17.74
CA SER A 357 -30.45 9.55 18.15
C SER A 357 -31.27 10.78 18.58
N LYS A 358 -32.42 11.05 17.93
CA LYS A 358 -33.33 12.12 18.38
C LYS A 358 -33.98 11.82 19.73
N SER A 359 -34.31 10.55 20.00
CA SER A 359 -34.96 10.13 21.26
C SER A 359 -34.04 10.27 22.48
N ASN A 360 -32.73 10.04 22.32
CA ASN A 360 -31.75 10.24 23.40
C ASN A 360 -31.43 11.72 23.68
N ASN A 361 -31.55 12.61 22.69
CA ASN A 361 -31.37 14.05 22.92
C ASN A 361 -32.57 14.71 23.61
N THR A 362 -33.80 14.20 23.44
CA THR A 362 -34.96 14.69 24.20
C THR A 362 -34.97 14.22 25.65
N LYS A 363 -34.40 13.05 25.96
CA LYS A 363 -34.31 12.56 27.35
C LYS A 363 -33.29 13.31 28.21
N ASN A 364 -32.27 13.93 27.61
CA ASN A 364 -31.24 14.70 28.34
C ASN A 364 -31.59 16.18 28.57
N ASN A 365 -32.73 16.68 28.08
CA ASN A 365 -33.19 18.06 28.26
C ASN A 365 -34.40 18.19 29.22
N THR A 366 -34.70 17.14 30.00
CA THR A 366 -35.83 17.13 30.96
C THR A 366 -35.43 16.66 32.35
N ILE A 367 -34.24 17.06 32.80
CA ILE A 367 -33.83 16.98 34.22
C ILE A 367 -33.17 18.30 34.60
#